data_AF-X1IXL5-F1
#
_entry.id   AF-X1IXL5-F1
#
_cell.length_a   1.000
_cell.length_b   1.000
_cell.length_c   1.000
_cell.angle_alpha   90.00
_cell.angle_beta   90.00
_cell.angle_gamma   90.00
#
_symmetry.space_group_name_H-M   'P 1'
#
loop_
_entity.id
_entity.type
_entity.pdbx_description
1 polymer ?
#
loop_
_entity_poly.entity_id
_entity_poly.type
_entity_poly.pdbx_seq_one_letter_code
_entity_poly.pdbx_strand_id
1 'polypeptide(L)' 'MPIKGVSDVRRMPRLGKVRLGIKVEPEEEGKKPYPRATDYFVVPDEIKELVGNTPKKLNIMFPTE' A
#
# COMPACT_ATOMS: atom_id res chain seq x y z
N MET A 1 -12.74 11.53 -26.30
CA MET A 1 -14.15 11.11 -26.26
C MET A 1 -14.27 10.02 -25.20
N PRO A 2 -15.10 10.18 -24.16
CA PRO A 2 -15.30 9.11 -23.17
C PRO A 2 -15.93 7.87 -23.81
N ILE A 3 -15.60 6.68 -23.30
CA ILE A 3 -16.11 5.40 -23.80
C ILE A 3 -17.38 5.07 -23.02
N LYS A 4 -18.53 5.05 -23.72
CA LYS A 4 -19.83 4.70 -23.15
C LYS A 4 -19.75 3.36 -22.43
N GLY A 5 -20.20 3.32 -21.18
CA GLY A 5 -20.22 2.10 -20.36
C GLY A 5 -18.89 1.72 -19.70
N VAL A 6 -17.79 2.42 -19.99
CA VAL A 6 -16.49 2.26 -19.29
C VAL A 6 -16.18 3.50 -18.47
N SER A 7 -16.30 4.67 -19.08
CA SER A 7 -16.03 5.95 -18.40
C SER A 7 -17.12 6.31 -17.37
N ASP A 8 -18.31 5.73 -17.49
CA ASP A 8 -19.45 5.97 -16.58
C ASP A 8 -19.36 5.15 -15.28
N VAL A 9 -18.49 4.13 -15.24
CA VAL A 9 -18.33 3.25 -14.07
C VAL A 9 -17.63 4.00 -12.96
N ARG A 10 -18.36 4.31 -11.88
CA ARG A 10 -17.75 4.85 -10.65
C ARG A 10 -16.92 3.75 -9.97
N ARG A 11 -15.63 3.97 -9.87
CA ARG A 11 -14.71 3.11 -9.12
C ARG A 11 -14.29 3.82 -7.85
N MET A 12 -14.15 3.08 -6.75
CA MET A 12 -13.57 3.65 -5.55
C MET A 12 -12.12 4.11 -5.83
N PRO A 13 -11.74 5.32 -5.41
CA PRO A 13 -10.37 5.79 -5.58
C PRO A 13 -9.41 4.89 -4.79
N ARG A 14 -8.29 4.52 -5.42
CA ARG A 14 -7.23 3.77 -4.75
C ARG A 14 -6.35 4.75 -3.98
N LEU A 15 -6.41 4.71 -2.66
CA LEU A 15 -5.65 5.63 -1.79
C LEU A 15 -4.15 5.31 -1.75
N GLY A 16 -3.73 4.07 -2.01
CA GLY A 16 -2.32 3.71 -1.99
C GLY A 16 -2.07 2.22 -2.19
N LYS A 17 -0.89 1.77 -1.76
CA LYS A 17 -0.48 0.35 -1.80
C LYS A 17 -0.05 -0.10 -0.42
N VAL A 18 -0.52 -1.27 0.00
CA VAL A 18 0.02 -1.98 1.17
C VAL A 18 1.23 -2.81 0.71
N ARG A 19 2.35 -2.72 1.43
CA ARG A 19 3.58 -3.50 1.14
C ARG A 19 3.88 -4.50 2.26
N LEU A 20 4.60 -5.56 1.91
CA LEU A 20 5.03 -6.64 2.82
C LEU A 20 6.49 -6.51 3.30
N GLY A 21 7.12 -5.36 3.02
CA GLY A 21 8.52 -5.13 3.31
C GLY A 21 8.93 -3.70 3.02
N ILE A 22 10.15 -3.38 3.43
CA ILE A 22 10.77 -2.06 3.25
C ILE A 22 12.00 -2.17 2.35
N LYS A 23 12.34 -1.07 1.69
CA LYS A 23 13.64 -0.90 1.05
C LYS A 23 14.62 -0.41 2.14
N VAL A 24 15.68 -1.17 2.37
CA VAL A 24 16.74 -0.79 3.31
C VAL A 24 17.83 -0.09 2.53
N GLU A 25 18.19 1.10 2.98
CA GLU A 25 19.37 1.82 2.49
C GLU A 25 20.53 1.51 3.44
N PRO A 26 21.58 0.81 2.98
CA PRO A 26 22.72 0.46 3.84
C PRO A 26 23.52 1.72 4.19
N GLU A 27 24.02 1.78 5.42
CA GLU A 27 24.84 2.89 5.94
C GLU A 27 26.27 2.91 5.33
N GLU A 28 26.73 1.75 4.86
CA GLU A 28 28.08 1.59 4.32
C GLU A 28 28.16 2.05 2.86
N GLU A 29 29.16 2.90 2.59
CA GLU A 29 29.36 3.52 1.28
C GLU A 29 29.66 2.46 0.20
N GLY A 30 28.90 2.49 -0.90
CA GLY A 30 29.04 1.56 -2.02
C GLY A 30 28.10 0.34 -2.00
N LYS A 31 27.35 0.09 -0.92
CA LYS A 31 26.34 -0.97 -0.90
C LYS A 31 25.03 -0.51 -1.55
N LYS A 32 24.45 -1.36 -2.40
CA LYS A 32 23.17 -1.08 -3.07
C LYS A 32 22.00 -1.32 -2.12
N PRO A 33 20.92 -0.52 -2.22
CA PRO A 33 19.73 -0.76 -1.42
C PRO A 33 19.07 -2.08 -1.79
N TYR A 34 18.48 -2.74 -0.81
CA TYR A 34 17.89 -4.07 -0.96
C TYR A 34 16.52 -4.16 -0.26
N PRO A 35 15.62 -5.04 -0.72
CA PRO A 35 14.35 -5.27 -0.05
C PRO A 35 14.55 -6.12 1.22
N ARG A 36 13.85 -5.76 2.29
CA ARG A 36 13.76 -6.54 3.53
C ARG A 36 12.31 -6.81 3.86
N ALA A 37 11.96 -8.06 4.09
CA ALA A 37 10.63 -8.45 4.54
C ALA A 37 10.35 -7.91 5.96
N THR A 38 9.10 -7.58 6.22
CA THR A 38 8.61 -7.17 7.55
C THR A 38 7.51 -8.13 8.02
N ASP A 39 7.34 -8.26 9.34
CA ASP A 39 6.26 -9.06 9.95
C ASP A 39 4.96 -8.25 10.16
N TYR A 40 4.93 -7.02 9.64
CA TYR A 40 3.80 -6.10 9.64
C TYR A 40 3.58 -5.52 8.24
N PHE A 41 2.37 -5.03 8.00
CA PHE A 41 1.99 -4.34 6.78
C PHE A 41 2.50 -2.90 6.77
N VAL A 42 3.21 -2.52 5.71
CA VAL A 42 3.60 -1.15 5.47
C VAL A 42 2.45 -0.45 4.76
N VAL A 43 1.73 0.39 5.49
CA VAL A 43 0.54 1.12 5.04
C VAL A 43 0.85 2.57 4.65
N PRO A 44 0.06 3.19 3.76
CA PRO A 44 0.11 4.63 3.49
C PRO A 44 -0.08 5.47 4.76
N ASP A 45 0.50 6.67 4.79
CA ASP A 45 0.47 7.54 5.97
C ASP A 45 -0.96 7.94 6.35
N GLU A 46 -1.82 8.12 5.36
CA GLU A 46 -3.21 8.55 5.52
C GLU A 46 -4.06 7.56 6.35
N ILE A 47 -3.64 6.29 6.44
CA ILE A 47 -4.39 5.27 7.20
C ILE A 47 -3.70 4.84 8.49
N LYS A 48 -2.47 5.32 8.76
CA LYS A 48 -1.73 4.96 9.99
C LYS A 48 -2.46 5.37 11.27
N GLU A 49 -3.21 6.47 11.23
CA GLU A 49 -4.01 6.91 12.38
C GLU A 49 -5.13 5.92 12.72
N LEU A 50 -5.64 5.17 11.73
CA LEU A 50 -6.73 4.22 11.90
C LEU A 50 -6.27 2.82 12.29
N VAL A 51 -5.15 2.35 11.71
CA VAL A 51 -4.67 0.97 11.89
C VAL A 51 -3.37 0.87 12.71
N GLY A 52 -2.76 2.00 13.06
CA GLY A 52 -1.47 2.07 13.72
C GLY A 52 -0.28 2.06 12.76
N ASN A 53 0.92 2.19 13.31
CA ASN A 53 2.16 2.32 12.54
C ASN A 53 2.70 0.99 11.98
N THR A 54 2.50 -0.11 12.70
CA THR A 54 3.02 -1.45 12.36
C THR A 54 1.93 -2.54 12.48
N PRO A 55 0.81 -2.41 11.75
CA PRO A 55 -0.30 -3.37 11.85
C PRO A 55 0.10 -4.74 11.32
N LYS A 56 -0.18 -5.80 12.09
CA LYS A 56 0.01 -7.20 11.66
C LYS A 56 -1.24 -7.85 11.06
N LYS A 57 -2.38 -7.17 11.15
CA LYS A 57 -3.68 -7.59 10.62
C LYS A 57 -4.42 -6.36 10.10
N LEU A 58 -5.15 -6.51 9.00
CA LEU A 58 -5.98 -5.46 8.42
C LEU A 58 -7.39 -6.00 8.17
N ASN A 59 -8.39 -5.20 8.51
CA ASN A 59 -9.77 -5.48 8.13
C ASN A 59 -9.92 -5.12 6.65
N ILE A 60 -10.36 -6.08 5.84
CA ILE A 60 -10.59 -5.86 4.40
C ILE A 60 -12.06 -6.06 4.07
N MET A 61 -12.54 -5.29 3.11
CA MET A 61 -13.83 -5.49 2.47
C MET A 61 -13.54 -5.77 0.99
N PHE A 62 -14.17 -6.81 0.44
CA PHE A 62 -14.21 -6.98 -1.00
C PHE A 62 -15.35 -6.12 -1.54
N PRO A 63 -15.10 -5.18 -2.47
CA PRO A 63 -16.18 -4.49 -3.14
C PRO A 63 -16.96 -5.52 -3.95
N THR A 64 -18.22 -5.76 -3.57
CA THR A 64 -19.14 -6.62 -4.33
C THR A 64 -19.96 -5.73 -5.25
N GLU A 65 -19.51 -5.62 -6.51
CA GLU A 65 -20.26 -5.18 -7.70
C GLU A 65 -19.42 -5.44 -8.96
#